data_AF-A0AAU4UV42-F1
#
_entry.id   AF-A0AAU4UV42-F1
#
_cell.length_a   1.000
_cell.length_b   1.000
_cell.length_c   1.000
_cell.angle_alpha   90.00
_cell.angle_beta   90.00
_cell.angle_gamma   90.00
#
_symmetry.space_group_name_H-M   'P 1'
#
loop_
_entity.id
_entity.type
_entity.pdbx_description
1 polymer ?
#
loop_
_entity_poly.entity_id
_entity_poly.type
_entity_poly.pdbx_seq_one_letter_code
_entity_poly.pdbx_strand_id
1 'polypeptide(L)'
;MASPPPPPCSAGKGETPTPAIGATLTAPRRAGDPRSLLPADEFMIVTATLARQHPELGWVAAEQRVVEALKFVATVAHSASTDLAPSGPVDAGWHALISCTVIYAELCARLGTVVHHHPEVTGAATPAPGRLDRTTAAIEAAGYDIATDLW
;
A
#
# COMPACT_ATOMS: atom_id res chain seq x y z
N MET A 1 29.39 -0.05 -36.12
CA MET A 1 29.97 -0.51 -34.83
C MET A 1 30.09 0.69 -33.91
N ALA A 2 29.49 0.64 -32.73
CA ALA A 2 29.70 1.63 -31.67
C ALA A 2 29.47 0.95 -30.30
N SER A 3 30.49 0.98 -29.45
CA SER A 3 30.52 0.44 -28.08
C SER A 3 31.54 1.24 -27.26
N PRO A 4 31.47 1.20 -25.91
CA PRO A 4 31.37 2.42 -25.10
C PRO A 4 32.70 2.82 -24.40
N PRO A 5 32.69 3.87 -23.54
CA PRO A 5 32.69 3.55 -22.10
C PRO A 5 31.97 4.57 -21.16
N PRO A 6 31.72 4.19 -19.88
CA PRO A 6 31.35 5.06 -18.74
C PRO A 6 32.64 5.49 -17.97
N PRO A 7 32.67 5.84 -16.66
CA PRO A 7 31.64 6.20 -15.68
C PRO A 7 31.82 7.69 -15.26
N PRO A 8 32.07 8.17 -14.01
CA PRO A 8 32.23 7.57 -12.66
C PRO A 8 31.02 7.75 -11.72
N CYS A 9 31.06 7.10 -10.56
CA CYS A 9 30.32 7.49 -9.35
C CYS A 9 31.02 8.66 -8.63
N SER A 10 30.31 9.30 -7.69
CA SER A 10 30.82 10.27 -6.70
C SER A 10 31.14 11.71 -7.17
N ALA A 11 30.12 12.57 -7.03
CA ALA A 11 30.24 13.92 -6.48
C ALA A 11 29.00 14.13 -5.59
N GLY A 12 29.02 14.74 -4.41
CA GLY A 12 30.09 15.33 -3.59
C GLY A 12 29.39 16.06 -2.44
N LYS A 13 29.82 15.90 -1.18
CA LYS A 13 29.05 16.43 -0.03
C LYS A 13 28.98 17.96 -0.05
N GLY A 14 27.78 18.50 0.13
CA GLY A 14 27.52 19.87 0.56
C GLY A 14 26.57 19.84 1.75
N GLU A 15 27.01 20.36 2.90
CA GLU A 15 26.26 20.37 4.15
C GLU A 15 26.05 21.83 4.57
N THR A 16 24.81 22.25 4.78
CA THR A 16 24.43 23.61 5.20
C THR A 16 23.21 23.57 6.12
N PRO A 17 23.04 24.55 7.04
CA PRO A 17 22.56 24.24 8.39
C PRO A 17 21.03 24.20 8.58
N THR A 18 20.63 23.42 9.59
CA THR A 18 19.27 23.30 10.12
C THR A 18 18.70 24.63 10.65
N PRO A 19 17.54 25.11 10.18
CA PRO A 19 16.75 26.12 10.88
C PRO A 19 15.98 25.49 12.05
N ALA A 20 15.83 26.21 13.15
CA ALA A 20 15.21 25.72 14.37
C ALA A 20 13.70 25.42 14.19
N ILE A 21 13.24 24.31 14.79
CA ILE A 21 11.91 23.75 14.59
C ILE A 21 10.88 24.48 15.47
N GLY A 22 10.05 25.33 14.85
CA GLY A 22 8.76 25.69 15.44
C GLY A 22 7.81 24.50 15.31
N ALA A 23 7.43 23.88 16.42
CA ALA A 23 6.51 22.74 16.43
C ALA A 23 5.06 23.18 16.17
N THR A 24 4.76 23.57 14.93
CA THR A 24 3.38 23.70 14.45
C THR A 24 2.75 22.31 14.42
N LEU A 25 1.82 22.05 15.35
CA LEU A 25 0.93 20.89 15.33
C LEU A 25 0.08 20.95 14.05
N THR A 26 0.63 20.40 12.98
CA THR A 26 -0.05 20.24 11.70
C THR A 26 -1.00 19.08 11.87
N ALA A 27 -2.31 19.33 11.83
CA ALA A 27 -3.30 18.26 11.81
C ALA A 27 -2.99 17.32 10.64
N PRO A 28 -3.10 15.98 10.82
CA PRO A 28 -2.78 15.04 9.76
C PRO A 28 -3.61 15.39 8.52
N ARG A 29 -2.93 15.56 7.38
CA ARG A 29 -3.60 15.80 6.11
C ARG A 29 -4.45 14.58 5.81
N ARG A 30 -5.79 14.73 5.85
CA ARG A 30 -6.72 13.70 5.41
C ARG A 30 -6.27 13.21 4.04
N ALA A 31 -6.15 11.90 3.87
CA ALA A 31 -5.70 11.34 2.61
C ALA A 31 -6.69 11.68 1.49
N GLY A 32 -6.21 11.63 0.24
CA GLY A 32 -7.08 11.72 -0.93
C GLY A 32 -8.01 10.50 -1.03
N ASP A 33 -8.91 10.51 -2.02
CA ASP A 33 -9.67 9.31 -2.38
C ASP A 33 -8.69 8.14 -2.66
N PRO A 34 -8.75 7.01 -1.92
CA PRO A 34 -7.85 5.87 -2.15
C PRO A 34 -7.89 5.36 -3.59
N ARG A 35 -9.01 5.54 -4.30
CA ARG A 35 -9.16 5.15 -5.70
C ARG A 35 -8.20 5.89 -6.62
N SER A 36 -7.87 7.15 -6.28
CA SER A 36 -6.95 8.01 -7.04
C SER A 36 -5.47 7.58 -6.96
N LEU A 37 -5.14 6.58 -6.14
CA LEU A 37 -3.82 5.94 -6.13
C LEU A 37 -3.54 5.13 -7.42
N LEU A 38 -4.60 4.78 -8.16
CA LEU A 38 -4.55 4.17 -9.49
C LEU A 38 -5.30 5.04 -10.52
N PRO A 39 -4.84 5.07 -11.79
CA PRO A 39 -5.69 5.38 -12.93
C PRO A 39 -6.96 4.51 -12.96
N ALA A 40 -8.06 5.06 -13.49
CA ALA A 40 -9.35 4.38 -13.49
C ALA A 40 -9.32 3.01 -14.19
N ASP A 41 -8.64 2.90 -15.33
CA ASP A 41 -8.53 1.63 -16.07
C ASP A 41 -7.70 0.59 -15.30
N GLU A 42 -6.64 1.01 -14.60
CA GLU A 42 -5.84 0.13 -13.73
C GLU A 42 -6.69 -0.40 -12.56
N PHE A 43 -7.48 0.48 -11.93
CA PHE A 43 -8.43 0.09 -10.88
C PHE A 43 -9.44 -0.95 -11.40
N MET A 44 -10.01 -0.73 -12.59
CA MET A 44 -10.93 -1.70 -13.23
C MET A 44 -10.25 -3.04 -13.53
N ILE A 45 -9.00 -3.04 -14.01
CA ILE A 45 -8.21 -4.27 -14.28
C ILE A 45 -7.97 -5.07 -13.00
N VAL A 46 -7.65 -4.40 -11.89
CA VAL A 46 -7.43 -5.04 -10.58
C VAL A 46 -8.75 -5.59 -10.02
N THR A 47 -9.84 -4.82 -10.07
CA THR A 47 -11.17 -5.30 -9.63
C THR A 47 -11.67 -6.49 -10.47
N ALA A 48 -11.49 -6.45 -11.79
CA ALA A 48 -11.81 -7.57 -12.68
C ALA A 48 -10.90 -8.80 -12.45
N THR A 49 -9.66 -8.59 -12.01
CA THR A 49 -8.74 -9.67 -11.62
C THR A 49 -9.19 -10.31 -10.31
N LEU A 50 -9.56 -9.52 -9.30
CA LEU A 50 -10.11 -10.03 -8.05
C LEU A 50 -11.41 -10.81 -8.28
N ALA A 51 -12.36 -10.25 -9.04
CA ALA A 51 -13.64 -10.92 -9.35
C ALA A 51 -13.46 -12.22 -10.17
N ARG A 52 -12.39 -12.33 -10.96
CA ARG A 52 -12.02 -13.57 -11.67
C ARG A 52 -11.39 -14.61 -10.73
N GLN A 53 -10.60 -14.16 -9.75
CA GLN A 53 -9.98 -15.02 -8.73
C GLN A 53 -11.03 -15.52 -7.71
N HIS A 54 -12.06 -14.72 -7.46
CA HIS A 54 -13.13 -14.95 -6.50
C HIS A 54 -14.53 -14.78 -7.14
N PRO A 55 -15.00 -15.74 -7.97
CA PRO A 55 -16.29 -15.63 -8.67
C PRO A 55 -17.51 -15.57 -7.75
N GLU A 56 -17.36 -15.93 -6.48
CA GLU A 56 -18.37 -15.75 -5.43
C GLU A 56 -18.59 -14.27 -5.05
N LEU A 57 -17.63 -13.39 -5.38
CA LEU A 57 -17.76 -11.95 -5.16
C LEU A 57 -18.45 -11.28 -6.36
N GLY A 58 -19.57 -10.62 -6.10
CA GLY A 58 -20.11 -9.64 -7.04
C GLY A 58 -19.17 -8.44 -7.20
N TRP A 59 -19.27 -7.75 -8.34
CA TRP A 59 -18.38 -6.62 -8.70
C TRP A 59 -18.17 -5.61 -7.56
N VAL A 60 -19.27 -5.15 -6.94
CA VAL A 60 -19.24 -4.17 -5.83
C VAL A 60 -18.43 -4.68 -4.63
N ALA A 61 -18.51 -5.98 -4.32
CA ALA A 61 -17.79 -6.59 -3.20
C ALA A 61 -16.30 -6.78 -3.50
N ALA A 62 -15.93 -7.01 -4.76
CA ALA A 62 -14.54 -6.98 -5.21
C ALA A 62 -13.98 -5.54 -5.18
N GLU A 63 -14.74 -4.58 -5.70
CA GLU A 63 -14.41 -3.16 -5.74
C GLU A 63 -14.08 -2.59 -4.35
N GLN A 64 -14.91 -2.87 -3.34
CA GLN A 64 -14.67 -2.45 -1.97
C GLN A 64 -13.37 -3.03 -1.39
N ARG A 65 -13.08 -4.31 -1.64
CA ARG A 65 -11.82 -4.96 -1.19
C ARG A 65 -10.58 -4.35 -1.83
N VAL A 66 -10.64 -3.98 -3.11
CA VAL A 66 -9.54 -3.26 -3.78
C VAL A 66 -9.34 -1.87 -3.17
N VAL A 67 -10.41 -1.16 -2.81
CA VAL A 67 -10.31 0.13 -2.11
C VAL A 67 -9.63 -0.02 -0.74
N GLU A 68 -10.02 -0.99 0.08
CA GLU A 68 -9.36 -1.24 1.37
C GLU A 68 -7.90 -1.71 1.20
N ALA A 69 -7.60 -2.51 0.18
CA ALA A 69 -6.24 -2.93 -0.12
C ALA A 69 -5.34 -1.74 -0.52
N LEU A 70 -5.87 -0.77 -1.29
CA LEU A 70 -5.15 0.46 -1.61
C LEU A 70 -4.88 1.32 -0.37
N LYS A 71 -5.84 1.45 0.55
CA LYS A 71 -5.63 2.11 1.86
C LYS A 71 -4.53 1.43 2.67
N PHE A 72 -4.58 0.10 2.75
CA PHE A 72 -3.58 -0.70 3.46
C PHE A 72 -2.18 -0.53 2.87
N VAL A 73 -2.00 -0.74 1.56
CA VAL A 73 -0.69 -0.61 0.90
C VAL A 73 -0.14 0.81 1.03
N ALA A 74 -0.96 1.84 0.84
CA ALA A 74 -0.53 3.23 1.03
C ALA A 74 -0.18 3.56 2.49
N THR A 75 -0.84 2.92 3.47
CA THR A 75 -0.52 3.09 4.89
C THR A 75 0.80 2.41 5.24
N VAL A 76 1.00 1.15 4.83
CA VAL A 76 2.24 0.41 5.11
C VAL A 76 3.46 1.07 4.44
N ALA A 77 3.31 1.57 3.21
CA ALA A 77 4.38 2.28 2.50
C ALA A 77 4.95 3.50 3.26
N HIS A 78 4.16 4.13 4.11
CA HIS A 78 4.56 5.30 4.91
C HIS A 78 4.66 5.01 6.42
N SER A 79 4.48 3.75 6.83
CA SER A 79 4.50 3.34 8.24
C SER A 79 5.91 2.97 8.69
N ALA A 80 6.26 3.39 9.92
CA ALA A 80 7.45 2.89 10.61
C ALA A 80 7.20 1.54 11.33
N SER A 81 5.95 1.05 11.36
CA SER A 81 5.57 -0.21 12.00
C SER A 81 5.71 -1.39 11.04
N THR A 82 6.37 -2.46 11.51
CA THR A 82 6.58 -3.71 10.76
C THR A 82 5.58 -4.83 11.13
N ASP A 83 4.59 -4.56 11.99
CA ASP A 83 3.57 -5.53 12.43
C ASP A 83 2.16 -5.05 12.07
N LEU A 84 2.00 -4.57 10.83
CA LEU A 84 0.71 -4.32 10.20
C LEU A 84 0.43 -5.46 9.22
N ALA A 85 -0.78 -6.00 9.25
CA ALA A 85 -1.26 -6.98 8.26
C ALA A 85 -2.74 -6.72 7.92
N PRO A 86 -3.17 -7.07 6.70
CA PRO A 86 -4.57 -6.99 6.31
C PRO A 86 -5.42 -8.04 7.03
N SER A 87 -6.73 -7.85 7.00
CA SER A 87 -7.71 -8.93 7.18
C SER A 87 -7.75 -9.84 5.93
N GLY A 88 -8.36 -11.02 6.03
CA GLY A 88 -8.52 -11.93 4.87
C GLY A 88 -9.22 -11.29 3.65
N PRO A 89 -10.34 -10.56 3.80
CA PRO A 89 -10.99 -9.86 2.69
C PRO A 89 -10.10 -8.82 2.00
N VAL A 90 -9.24 -8.13 2.76
CA VAL A 90 -8.34 -7.09 2.24
C VAL A 90 -7.08 -7.70 1.62
N ASP A 91 -6.56 -8.78 2.18
CA ASP A 91 -5.43 -9.55 1.61
C ASP A 91 -5.77 -10.09 0.22
N ALA A 92 -7.01 -10.58 0.01
CA ALA A 92 -7.47 -10.98 -1.32
C ALA A 92 -7.40 -9.81 -2.33
N GLY A 93 -7.81 -8.59 -1.92
CA GLY A 93 -7.66 -7.38 -2.75
C GLY A 93 -6.20 -7.03 -3.02
N TRP A 94 -5.31 -7.26 -2.06
CA TRP A 94 -3.87 -7.04 -2.22
C TRP A 94 -3.21 -8.11 -3.12
N HIS A 95 -3.63 -9.38 -3.05
CA HIS A 95 -3.22 -10.43 -3.99
C HIS A 95 -3.60 -10.08 -5.43
N ALA A 96 -4.78 -9.51 -5.65
CA ALA A 96 -5.20 -9.04 -6.98
C ALA A 96 -4.30 -7.90 -7.49
N LEU A 97 -3.95 -6.93 -6.63
CA LEU A 97 -2.96 -5.89 -6.94
C LEU A 97 -1.61 -6.51 -7.34
N ILE A 98 -1.03 -7.37 -6.50
CA ILE A 98 0.28 -8.01 -6.73
C ILE A 98 0.28 -8.84 -8.02
N SER A 99 -0.83 -9.53 -8.33
CA SER A 99 -1.01 -10.29 -9.57
C SER A 99 -0.92 -9.40 -10.82
N CYS A 100 -1.34 -8.14 -10.72
CA CYS A 100 -1.18 -7.11 -11.74
C CYS A 100 0.21 -6.44 -11.62
N THR A 101 1.28 -7.21 -11.80
CA THR A 101 2.67 -6.82 -11.45
C THR A 101 3.13 -5.45 -11.96
N VAL A 102 2.75 -5.05 -13.17
CA VAL A 102 3.07 -3.70 -13.71
C VAL A 102 2.38 -2.60 -12.91
N ILE A 103 1.06 -2.72 -12.72
CA ILE A 103 0.24 -1.79 -11.91
C ILE A 103 0.78 -1.71 -10.49
N TYR A 104 1.16 -2.84 -9.91
CA TYR A 104 1.70 -2.90 -8.55
C TYR A 104 3.08 -2.23 -8.42
N ALA A 105 3.97 -2.46 -9.39
CA ALA A 105 5.29 -1.83 -9.43
C ALA A 105 5.16 -0.30 -9.58
N GLU A 106 4.26 0.17 -10.43
CA GLU A 106 4.00 1.61 -10.59
C GLU A 106 3.34 2.23 -9.37
N LEU A 107 2.37 1.56 -8.73
CA LEU A 107 1.81 2.00 -7.45
C LEU A 107 2.89 2.13 -6.38
N CYS A 108 3.76 1.12 -6.23
CA CYS A 108 4.89 1.17 -5.30
C CYS A 108 5.88 2.31 -5.63
N ALA A 109 6.16 2.56 -6.91
CA ALA A 109 6.98 3.68 -7.34
C ALA A 109 6.33 5.04 -7.01
N ARG A 110 5.02 5.18 -7.18
CA ARG A 110 4.24 6.37 -6.78
C ARG A 110 4.25 6.57 -5.25
N LEU A 111 4.31 5.48 -4.47
CA LEU A 111 4.42 5.48 -3.00
C LEU A 111 5.88 5.58 -2.48
N GLY A 112 6.88 5.56 -3.36
CA GLY A 112 8.30 5.67 -3.00
C GLY A 112 8.94 4.41 -2.37
N THR A 113 8.19 3.32 -2.19
CA THR A 113 8.72 2.04 -1.66
C THR A 113 7.89 0.85 -2.13
N VAL A 114 8.51 -0.33 -2.19
CA VAL A 114 7.82 -1.59 -2.46
C VAL A 114 7.31 -2.16 -1.14
N VAL A 115 5.99 -2.29 -1.01
CA VAL A 115 5.39 -3.02 0.11
C VAL A 115 5.51 -4.52 -0.21
N HIS A 116 6.43 -5.20 0.47
CA HIS A 116 6.64 -6.63 0.21
C HIS A 116 5.56 -7.47 0.90
N HIS A 117 4.87 -8.30 0.11
CA HIS A 117 3.99 -9.34 0.63
C HIS A 117 4.81 -10.55 1.07
N HIS A 118 4.47 -11.10 2.24
CA HIS A 118 4.96 -12.39 2.68
C HIS A 118 3.74 -13.26 3.03
N PRO A 119 3.39 -14.25 2.19
CA PRO A 119 2.18 -15.05 2.41
C PRO A 119 2.15 -15.72 3.78
N GLU A 120 0.95 -15.82 4.35
CA GLU A 120 0.72 -16.68 5.50
C GLU A 120 0.82 -18.14 5.05
N VAL A 121 1.65 -18.91 5.75
CA VAL A 121 1.90 -20.32 5.46
C VAL A 121 1.08 -21.17 6.42
N THR A 122 0.38 -22.19 5.93
CA THR A 122 -0.41 -23.10 6.77
C THR A 122 0.48 -23.74 7.85
N GLY A 123 0.09 -23.60 9.12
CA GLY A 123 0.88 -24.04 10.26
C GLY A 123 1.91 -23.02 10.79
N ALA A 124 1.93 -21.79 10.25
CA ALA A 124 2.62 -20.67 10.87
C ALA A 124 2.08 -20.38 12.28
N ALA A 125 2.89 -19.68 13.09
CA ALA A 125 2.47 -19.23 14.41
C ALA A 125 1.29 -18.25 14.30
N THR A 126 0.33 -18.36 15.23
CA THR A 126 -0.83 -17.47 15.31
C THR A 126 -0.41 -16.00 15.25
N PRO A 127 -1.09 -15.15 14.45
CA PRO A 127 -0.93 -13.70 14.46
C PRO A 127 -0.88 -13.12 15.87
N ALA A 128 -0.01 -12.12 16.07
CA ALA A 128 0.08 -11.40 17.35
C ALA A 128 -1.29 -10.76 17.69
N PRO A 129 -1.80 -10.90 18.92
CA PRO A 129 -3.08 -10.31 19.32
C PRO A 129 -3.17 -8.80 19.00
N GLY A 130 -4.36 -8.34 18.61
CA GLY A 130 -4.64 -6.95 18.26
C GLY A 130 -3.91 -6.44 17.00
N ARG A 131 -3.42 -7.32 16.12
CA ARG A 131 -2.76 -6.89 14.87
C ARG A 131 -3.73 -6.12 13.96
N LEU A 132 -4.97 -6.57 13.84
CA LEU A 132 -6.00 -5.87 13.06
C LEU A 132 -6.27 -4.47 13.65
N ASP A 133 -6.43 -4.36 14.98
CA ASP A 133 -6.59 -3.07 15.67
C ASP A 133 -5.41 -2.11 15.41
N ARG A 134 -4.17 -2.63 15.33
CA ARG A 134 -2.99 -1.84 14.96
C ARG A 134 -3.04 -1.39 13.50
N THR A 135 -3.45 -2.26 12.59
CA THR A 135 -3.59 -1.92 11.16
C THR A 135 -4.68 -0.88 10.94
N THR A 136 -5.86 -1.05 11.54
CA THR A 136 -6.99 -0.11 11.38
C THR A 136 -6.64 1.25 11.98
N ALA A 137 -6.11 1.30 13.21
CA ALA A 137 -5.65 2.56 13.80
C ALA A 137 -4.56 3.25 12.96
N ALA A 138 -3.68 2.51 12.28
CA ALA A 138 -2.68 3.08 11.37
C ALA A 138 -3.30 3.66 10.08
N ILE A 139 -4.34 3.01 9.53
CA ILE A 139 -5.07 3.48 8.35
C ILE A 139 -5.87 4.75 8.67
N GLU A 140 -6.51 4.81 9.84
CA GLU A 140 -7.18 6.02 10.34
C GLU A 140 -6.18 7.17 10.59
N ALA A 141 -5.02 6.87 11.17
CA ALA A 141 -3.94 7.85 11.38
C ALA A 141 -3.33 8.35 10.06
N ALA A 142 -3.31 7.53 9.00
CA ALA A 142 -2.98 7.92 7.63
C ALA A 142 -4.08 8.79 6.97
N GLY A 143 -5.24 8.96 7.62
CA GLY A 143 -6.32 9.83 7.19
C GLY A 143 -7.34 9.18 6.26
N TYR A 144 -7.45 7.85 6.25
CA TYR A 144 -8.48 7.10 5.54
C TYR A 144 -9.58 6.63 6.50
N ASP A 145 -10.86 6.78 6.11
CA ASP A 145 -11.97 6.14 6.81
C ASP A 145 -11.98 4.62 6.49
N ILE A 146 -12.49 3.76 7.39
CA ILE A 146 -12.42 2.29 7.26
C ILE A 146 -13.79 1.66 6.97
N ALA A 147 -13.83 0.64 6.09
CA ALA A 147 -15.00 -0.20 5.90
C ALA A 147 -14.99 -1.35 6.92
N THR A 148 -15.58 -1.16 8.10
CA THR A 148 -15.46 -2.08 9.25
C THR A 148 -15.85 -3.53 8.94
N ASP A 149 -16.84 -3.78 8.08
CA ASP A 149 -17.26 -5.14 7.68
C ASP A 149 -16.18 -5.93 6.88
N LEU A 150 -15.09 -5.27 6.49
CA LEU A 150 -13.96 -5.87 5.77
C LEU A 150 -12.72 -6.06 6.63
N TRP A 151 -12.69 -5.63 7.90
CA TRP A 151 -11.50 -5.62 8.76
C TRP A 151 -11.63 -6.51 10.01
#